data_AF-A0A377ZH93-F1
#
_entry.id   AF-A0A377ZH93-F1
#
_cell.length_a   1.000
_cell.length_b   1.000
_cell.length_c   1.000
_cell.angle_alpha   90.00
_cell.angle_beta   90.00
_cell.angle_gamma   90.00
#
_symmetry.space_group_name_H-M   'P 1'
#
loop_
_entity.id
_entity.type
_entity.pdbx_description
1 polymer ?
#
loop_
_entity_poly.entity_id
_entity_poly.type
_entity_poly.pdbx_seq_one_letter_code
_entity_poly.pdbx_strand_id
1 'polypeptide(L)'
;MTTAGGVTTFDVSEPLDWTFANPRVYLRYQDGKASRLFEASPTGDNYQVSVPYQSEFADILLDDPIIEPPRLIFCSSESDLYHAIVSEIVPQDDGTCEITARQYRAEFYDYDDATYPGDVA
;
A
#
# COMPACT_ATOMS: atom_id res chain seq x y z
N MET A 1 1.99 20.26 -2.82
CA MET A 1 2.90 19.09 -2.78
C MET A 1 4.32 19.59 -2.63
N THR A 2 5.04 19.04 -1.65
CA THR A 2 6.47 19.33 -1.44
C THR A 2 7.21 18.04 -1.10
N THR A 3 8.40 17.85 -1.66
CA THR A 3 9.26 16.70 -1.36
C THR A 3 10.56 17.19 -0.72
N ALA A 4 10.88 16.68 0.47
CA ALA A 4 12.12 16.98 1.19
C ALA A 4 12.51 15.80 2.09
N GLY A 5 13.82 15.52 2.20
CA GLY A 5 14.32 14.49 3.14
C GLY A 5 13.79 13.07 2.88
N GLY A 6 13.44 12.73 1.64
CA GLY A 6 12.88 11.41 1.28
C GLY A 6 11.39 11.24 1.62
N VAL A 7 10.71 12.33 1.97
CA VAL A 7 9.28 12.35 2.29
C VAL A 7 8.59 13.33 1.35
N THR A 8 7.38 12.98 0.93
CA THR A 8 6.49 13.86 0.17
C THR A 8 5.28 14.20 1.02
N THR A 9 5.04 15.50 1.18
CA THR A 9 3.86 16.06 1.83
C THR A 9 2.86 16.51 0.77
N PHE A 10 1.64 16.01 0.90
CA PHE A 10 0.50 16.35 0.06
C PHE A 10 -0.41 17.33 0.77
N ASP A 11 -0.84 18.36 0.05
CA ASP A 11 -1.90 19.27 0.46
C ASP A 11 -3.20 18.75 -0.15
N VAL A 12 -4.25 18.60 0.67
CA VAL A 12 -5.55 18.09 0.24
C VAL A 12 -6.62 19.18 0.28
N SER A 13 -7.68 19.02 -0.51
CA SER A 13 -8.77 19.99 -0.60
C SER A 13 -9.77 19.90 0.56
N GLU A 14 -9.73 18.81 1.34
CA GLU A 14 -10.68 18.50 2.41
C GLU A 14 -9.91 18.03 3.66
N PRO A 15 -10.42 18.31 4.88
CA PRO A 15 -9.74 17.94 6.11
C PRO A 15 -9.74 16.41 6.29
N LEU A 16 -8.59 15.86 6.69
CA LEU A 16 -8.38 14.45 6.96
C LEU A 16 -8.92 14.05 8.33
N ASP A 17 -9.60 12.92 8.39
CA ASP A 17 -10.12 12.34 9.62
C ASP A 17 -9.09 11.44 10.31
N TRP A 18 -8.27 12.03 11.18
CA TRP A 18 -7.26 11.31 11.96
C TRP A 18 -7.84 10.40 13.06
N THR A 19 -9.16 10.26 13.18
CA THR A 19 -9.78 9.28 14.09
C THR A 19 -9.72 7.85 13.54
N PHE A 20 -9.37 7.67 12.26
CA PHE A 20 -9.17 6.36 11.65
C PHE A 20 -8.08 5.54 12.35
N ALA A 21 -8.40 4.31 12.69
CA ALA A 21 -7.41 3.33 13.13
C ALA A 21 -6.47 2.98 11.96
N ASN A 22 -5.17 3.02 12.21
CA ASN A 22 -4.12 2.74 11.21
C ASN A 22 -4.34 3.53 9.90
N PRO A 23 -4.29 4.87 9.91
CA PRO A 23 -4.61 5.66 8.73
C PRO A 23 -3.64 5.36 7.58
N ARG A 24 -4.21 5.21 6.38
CA ARG A 24 -3.48 4.94 5.15
C ARG A 24 -3.87 5.90 4.04
N VAL A 25 -2.95 6.04 3.10
CA VAL A 25 -3.12 6.82 1.89
C VAL A 25 -2.78 5.97 0.67
N TYR A 26 -3.59 6.06 -0.37
CA TYR A 26 -3.15 5.73 -1.71
C TYR A 26 -3.54 6.84 -2.68
N LEU A 27 -2.77 6.96 -3.75
CA LEU A 27 -3.02 7.90 -4.83
C LEU A 27 -3.55 7.17 -6.05
N ARG A 28 -4.60 7.73 -6.64
CA ARG A 28 -4.99 7.44 -8.01
C ARG A 28 -4.35 8.50 -8.92
N TYR A 29 -3.41 8.06 -9.74
CA TYR A 29 -2.68 8.91 -10.68
C TYR A 29 -3.57 9.34 -11.86
N GLN A 30 -3.09 10.34 -12.58
CA GLN A 30 -3.79 10.96 -13.71
C GLN A 30 -3.88 10.02 -14.93
N ASP A 31 -2.98 9.03 -15.01
CA ASP A 31 -3.01 7.95 -16.02
C ASP A 31 -3.97 6.81 -15.66
N GLY A 32 -4.66 6.90 -14.52
CA GLY A 32 -5.62 5.92 -14.04
C GLY A 32 -5.01 4.79 -13.20
N LYS A 33 -3.69 4.70 -13.06
CA LYS A 33 -3.04 3.74 -12.16
C LYS A 33 -3.20 4.15 -10.69
N ALA A 34 -2.93 3.20 -9.80
CA ALA A 34 -2.91 3.44 -8.37
C ALA A 34 -1.49 3.26 -7.82
N SER A 35 -1.15 4.05 -6.80
CA SER A 35 0.05 3.83 -5.99
C SER A 35 -0.12 2.60 -5.09
N ARG A 36 0.98 2.18 -4.46
CA ARG A 36 0.88 1.34 -3.26
C ARG A 36 0.14 2.06 -2.13
N LEU A 37 -0.28 1.29 -1.13
CA LEU A 37 -0.83 1.82 0.10
C LEU A 37 0.31 2.29 1.02
N PHE A 38 0.22 3.52 1.51
CA PHE A 38 1.20 4.15 2.38
C PHE A 38 0.63 4.30 3.79
N GLU A 39 1.53 4.20 4.78
CA GLU A 39 1.26 4.71 6.11
C GLU A 39 1.18 6.23 6.08
N ALA A 40 0.07 6.78 6.59
CA ALA A 40 -0.14 8.21 6.65
C ALA A 40 0.57 8.82 7.87
N SER A 41 1.46 9.78 7.63
CA SER A 41 2.11 10.54 8.70
C SER A 41 1.49 11.93 8.83
N PRO A 42 1.00 12.34 10.02
CA PRO A 42 0.45 13.67 10.23
C PRO A 42 1.56 14.73 10.24
N THR A 43 1.26 15.94 9.78
CA THR A 43 2.18 17.09 9.80
C THR A 43 1.83 18.13 10.88
N GLY A 44 0.73 17.92 11.60
CA GLY A 44 0.17 18.87 12.57
C GLY A 44 -0.96 19.74 12.00
N ASP A 45 -1.19 19.69 10.69
CA ASP A 45 -2.36 20.26 10.01
C ASP A 45 -3.27 19.12 9.49
N ASN A 46 -4.57 19.29 9.58
CA ASN A 46 -5.55 18.33 9.07
C ASN A 46 -5.71 18.39 7.55
N TYR A 47 -5.15 19.38 6.87
CA TYR A 47 -5.16 19.48 5.40
C TYR A 47 -3.89 18.93 4.74
N GLN A 48 -3.04 18.25 5.51
CA GLN A 48 -1.77 17.74 5.04
C GLN A 48 -1.52 16.31 5.50
N VAL A 49 -0.88 15.53 4.62
CA VAL A 49 -0.41 14.19 4.94
C VAL A 49 0.94 13.95 4.29
N SER A 50 1.83 13.29 5.03
CA SER A 50 3.15 12.92 4.54
C SER A 50 3.27 11.41 4.35
N VAL A 51 3.96 11.02 3.29
CA VAL A 51 4.28 9.62 2.96
C VAL A 51 5.72 9.53 2.43
N PRO A 52 6.37 8.35 2.47
CA PRO A 52 7.67 8.16 1.85
C PRO A 52 7.65 8.52 0.36
N TYR A 53 8.65 9.26 -0.10
CA TYR A 53 8.79 9.64 -1.50
C TYR A 53 8.80 8.40 -2.42
N GLN A 54 8.21 8.55 -3.61
CA GLN A 54 8.31 7.62 -4.73
C GLN A 54 8.69 8.40 -5.98
N SER A 55 9.47 7.79 -6.87
CA SER A 55 9.87 8.39 -8.14
C SER A 55 8.69 8.90 -8.96
N GLU A 56 7.59 8.15 -8.96
CA GLU A 56 6.35 8.37 -9.68
C GLU A 56 5.64 9.66 -9.25
N PHE A 57 5.96 10.19 -8.07
CA PHE A 57 5.40 11.48 -7.64
C PHE A 57 5.97 12.66 -8.43
N ALA A 58 7.16 12.51 -9.04
CA ALA A 58 7.77 13.55 -9.86
C ALA A 58 7.01 13.77 -11.19
N ASP A 59 6.24 12.78 -11.64
CA ASP A 59 5.49 12.84 -12.90
C ASP A 59 4.07 13.41 -12.72
N ILE A 60 3.68 13.77 -11.50
CA ILE A 60 2.37 14.34 -11.20
C ILE A 60 2.32 15.79 -11.69
N LEU A 61 1.34 16.10 -12.54
CA LEU A 61 1.10 17.43 -13.09
C LEU A 61 0.00 18.13 -12.29
N LEU A 62 0.37 19.05 -11.39
CA LEU A 62 -0.59 19.83 -10.59
C LEU A 62 -0.99 21.17 -11.23
N ASP A 63 -0.14 21.71 -12.11
CA ASP A 63 -0.28 23.08 -12.64
C ASP A 63 -0.89 23.12 -14.06
N ASP A 64 -1.48 22.02 -14.54
CA ASP A 64 -2.16 21.97 -15.83
C ASP A 64 -3.69 22.03 -15.65
N PRO A 65 -4.37 23.12 -16.05
CA PRO A 65 -5.81 23.28 -15.86
C PRO A 65 -6.67 22.35 -16.74
N ILE A 66 -6.08 21.68 -17.74
CA ILE A 66 -6.77 20.73 -18.62
C ILE A 66 -6.73 19.32 -18.02
N ILE A 67 -5.72 19.02 -17.20
CA ILE A 67 -5.53 17.70 -16.60
C ILE A 67 -6.12 17.70 -15.19
N GLU A 68 -7.02 16.75 -14.92
CA GLU A 68 -7.56 16.53 -13.58
C GLU A 68 -6.41 16.20 -12.60
N PRO A 69 -6.33 16.83 -11.42
CA PRO A 69 -5.34 16.48 -10.39
C PRO A 69 -5.47 15.01 -9.94
N PRO A 70 -4.38 14.39 -9.43
CA PRO A 70 -4.47 13.07 -8.84
C PRO A 70 -5.44 13.07 -7.65
N ARG A 71 -6.07 11.92 -7.39
CA ARG A 71 -6.96 11.76 -6.24
C ARG A 71 -6.23 11.06 -5.11
N LEU A 72 -6.25 11.67 -3.94
CA LEU A 72 -5.75 11.07 -2.71
C LEU A 72 -6.92 10.48 -1.94
N ILE A 73 -6.80 9.19 -1.58
CA ILE A 73 -7.80 8.51 -0.76
C ILE A 73 -7.16 8.25 0.59
N PHE A 74 -7.79 8.79 1.63
CA PHE A 74 -7.40 8.60 3.03
C PHE A 74 -8.43 7.67 3.69
N CYS A 75 -7.98 6.56 4.26
CA CYS A 75 -8.87 5.56 4.82
C CYS A 75 -8.25 4.83 6.01
N SER A 76 -9.10 4.22 6.85
CA SER A 76 -8.69 3.12 7.71
C SER A 76 -8.50 1.88 6.83
N SER A 77 -7.26 1.44 6.69
CA SER A 77 -6.94 0.20 6.02
C SER A 77 -5.75 -0.41 6.71
N GLU A 78 -5.84 -1.68 7.03
CA GLU A 78 -4.61 -2.45 7.21
C GLU A 78 -4.17 -2.78 5.79
N SER A 79 -2.88 -2.54 5.48
CA SER A 79 -2.33 -3.18 4.29
C SER A 79 -2.33 -4.66 4.62
N ASP A 80 -3.42 -5.34 4.28
CA ASP A 80 -3.49 -6.79 4.36
C ASP A 80 -2.65 -7.32 3.19
N LEU A 81 -1.34 -7.08 3.29
CA LEU A 81 -0.34 -7.80 2.54
C LEU A 81 -0.46 -9.23 3.05
N TYR A 82 -1.25 -10.03 2.34
CA TYR A 82 -1.30 -11.44 2.65
C TYR A 82 0.10 -12.00 2.48
N HIS A 83 0.62 -12.62 3.53
CA HIS A 83 1.79 -13.47 3.39
C HIS A 83 1.52 -14.46 2.26
N ALA A 84 2.52 -14.77 1.45
CA ALA A 84 2.36 -15.70 0.34
C ALA A 84 3.50 -16.71 0.38
N ILE A 85 3.16 -17.97 0.14
CA ILE A 85 4.14 -19.04 0.00
C ILE A 85 4.51 -19.11 -1.48
N VAL A 86 5.76 -18.78 -1.79
CA VAL A 86 6.32 -18.91 -3.14
C VAL A 86 6.38 -20.40 -3.48
N SER A 87 5.68 -20.78 -4.54
CA SER A 87 5.64 -22.15 -5.04
C SER A 87 6.67 -22.37 -6.15
N GLU A 88 6.93 -21.36 -6.96
CA GLU A 88 7.84 -21.46 -8.10
C GLU A 88 8.43 -20.09 -8.49
N ILE A 89 9.66 -20.11 -9.00
CA ILE A 89 10.34 -18.97 -9.60
C ILE A 89 10.87 -19.41 -10.96
N VAL A 90 10.40 -18.80 -12.04
CA VAL A 90 10.80 -19.12 -13.43
C VAL A 90 11.56 -17.93 -14.02
N PRO A 91 12.87 -18.06 -14.30
CA PRO A 91 13.63 -17.03 -15.02
C PRO A 91 13.13 -16.89 -16.45
N GLN A 92 13.04 -15.65 -16.92
CA GLN A 92 12.64 -15.31 -18.28
C GLN A 92 13.85 -14.81 -19.09
N ASP A 93 13.78 -14.92 -20.42
CA ASP A 93 14.88 -14.56 -21.33
C ASP A 93 15.20 -13.05 -21.34
N ASP A 94 14.31 -12.20 -20.82
CA ASP A 94 14.48 -10.75 -20.70
C ASP A 94 15.19 -10.33 -19.40
N GLY A 95 15.62 -11.30 -18.58
CA GLY A 95 16.26 -11.05 -17.30
C GLY A 95 15.28 -10.77 -16.15
N THR A 96 13.98 -10.89 -16.38
CA THR A 96 12.97 -10.90 -15.32
C THR A 96 12.72 -12.31 -14.78
N CYS A 97 12.01 -12.41 -13.66
CA CYS A 97 11.55 -13.68 -13.11
C CYS A 97 10.04 -13.63 -12.90
N GLU A 98 9.37 -14.70 -13.32
CA GLU A 98 7.98 -14.96 -12.96
C GLU A 98 7.94 -15.67 -11.61
N ILE A 99 7.07 -15.20 -10.71
CA ILE A 99 6.89 -15.77 -9.37
C ILE A 99 5.45 -16.27 -9.25
N THR A 100 5.29 -17.57 -9.00
CA THR A 100 3.99 -18.15 -8.64
C THR A 100 3.94 -18.32 -7.13
N ALA A 101 2.94 -17.71 -6.49
CA ALA A 101 2.74 -17.79 -5.04
C ALA A 101 1.27 -18.02 -4.69
N ARG A 102 1.03 -18.72 -3.58
CA ARG A 102 -0.29 -18.90 -2.99
C ARG A 102 -0.41 -18.06 -1.73
N GLN A 103 -1.57 -17.47 -1.51
CA GLN A 103 -1.89 -16.76 -0.28
C GLN A 103 -1.73 -17.71 0.91
N TYR A 104 -0.92 -17.31 1.89
CA TYR A 104 -0.83 -17.97 3.19
C TYR A 104 -2.14 -17.72 3.95
N ARG A 105 -2.73 -18.80 4.47
CA ARG A 105 -3.90 -18.73 5.35
C ARG A 105 -3.62 -19.61 6.56
N ALA A 106 -3.56 -19.01 7.75
CA ALA A 106 -3.22 -19.70 8.99
C ALA A 106 -4.13 -20.90 9.26
N GLU A 107 -5.42 -20.79 8.93
CA GLU A 107 -6.41 -21.85 9.09
C GLU A 107 -6.07 -23.20 8.42
N PHE A 108 -5.24 -23.21 7.37
CA PHE A 108 -4.78 -24.47 6.76
C PHE A 108 -3.73 -25.19 7.61
N TYR A 109 -3.06 -24.47 8.49
CA TYR A 109 -1.92 -24.95 9.28
C TYR A 109 -2.21 -25.05 10.78
N ASP A 110 -3.36 -24.54 11.25
CA ASP A 110 -3.76 -24.58 12.67
C ASP A 110 -3.77 -26.00 13.28
N TYR A 111 -3.83 -27.04 12.43
CA TYR A 111 -3.83 -28.45 12.84
C TYR A 111 -2.52 -29.20 12.60
N ASP A 112 -1.49 -28.55 12.03
CA ASP A 112 -0.22 -29.22 11.74
C ASP A 112 0.52 -29.63 13.02
N ASP A 113 0.42 -28.81 14.08
CA ASP A 113 1.00 -29.07 15.40
C ASP A 113 -0.03 -29.59 16.42
N ALA A 114 -1.27 -29.91 15.98
CA ALA A 114 -2.30 -30.37 16.89
C ALA A 114 -2.10 -31.85 17.28
N THR A 115 -2.31 -32.16 18.55
CA THR A 115 -2.37 -33.56 19.00
C THR A 115 -3.63 -34.21 18.47
N TYR A 116 -3.46 -35.33 17.75
CA TYR A 116 -4.58 -36.09 17.20
C TYR A 116 -5.49 -36.59 18.33
N PRO A 117 -6.80 -36.25 18.34
CA PRO A 117 -7.70 -36.62 19.44
C PRO A 117 -7.90 -38.13 19.63
N GLY A 118 -7.55 -38.94 18.62
CA GLY A 118 -7.59 -40.40 18.71
C GLY A 118 -6.31 -41.04 19.28
N ASP A 119 -5.30 -40.24 19.64
CA ASP A 119 -4.10 -40.71 20.35
C ASP A 119 -4.35 -40.73 21.87
N VAL A 120 -5.34 -41.52 22.27
CA VAL A 120 -5.67 -41.80 23.67
C VAL A 120 -5.56 -43.31 23.90
N ALA A 121 -4.57 -43.69 24.73
CA ALA A 121 -4.28 -45.07 25.12
C ALA A 121 -5.36 -45.71 25.99
#